data_AF-A0A936CIF6-F1
#
_entry.id   AF-A0A936CIF6-F1
#
_cell.length_a   1.000
_cell.length_b   1.000
_cell.length_c   1.000
_cell.angle_alpha   90.00
_cell.angle_beta   90.00
_cell.angle_gamma   90.00
#
_symmetry.space_group_name_H-M   'P 1'
#
loop_
_entity.id
_entity.type
_entity.pdbx_description
1 polymer ?
#
loop_
_entity_poly.entity_id
_entity_poly.type
_entity_poly.pdbx_seq_one_letter_code
_entity_poly.pdbx_strand_id
1 'polypeptide(L)'
;MNTITLKLDLYEYKQIENSCKVIAEKLQLNSDRVEADLMTLTSLLEQYRDKQQYQTKAKHESKIQIPTSTVTQCIQFLKQEKLIERLNELIGKSGIIGEQTNRILLFIIASSYKMPDTLHGLIQGSSGSGKTRLLKVISNLMPDEDVKRYTRVTDNSFYNQDEYFFVNKLLCFEDLDGLKEDAQLAVRELQSNEILITSTSIKEASGKISGGERTVRGPIASLACTTRGEVYEDNVSRSFLIAVDESKEQTQRIIQYQNETSAGLIDKTEQKKISAFIQNCIRLLKPYEVINPYAHKIKLPEEAHKIRRLNELYQSFVKQICILNQYQRKQDKQGRLIAEKEDLQTACDILFDSIVLKVDELDGSLRQFLSD
;
A
#
# COMPACT_ATOMS: atom_id res chain seq x y z
N MET A 1 -40.43 -23.00 14.64
CA MET A 1 -38.98 -23.05 14.37
C MET A 1 -38.34 -23.82 15.51
N ASN A 2 -37.65 -24.92 15.23
CA ASN A 2 -36.92 -25.65 16.26
C ASN A 2 -35.67 -24.84 16.62
N THR A 3 -35.64 -24.28 17.83
CA THR A 3 -34.49 -23.52 18.34
C THR A 3 -33.85 -24.28 19.48
N ILE A 4 -32.52 -24.40 19.45
CA ILE A 4 -31.69 -24.97 20.51
C ILE A 4 -30.69 -23.91 20.97
N THR A 5 -30.41 -23.89 22.26
CA THR A 5 -29.31 -23.10 22.84
C THR A 5 -28.41 -24.05 23.61
N LEU A 6 -27.12 -24.06 23.27
CA LEU A 6 -26.10 -24.87 23.91
C LEU A 6 -24.93 -23.98 24.31
N LYS A 7 -24.33 -24.26 25.46
CA LYS A 7 -23.02 -23.72 25.82
C LYS A 7 -21.98 -24.70 25.28
N LEU A 8 -21.11 -24.22 24.39
CA LEU A 8 -20.18 -25.03 23.64
C LEU A 8 -18.76 -24.54 23.89
N ASP A 9 -17.86 -25.43 24.32
CA ASP A 9 -16.42 -25.22 24.22
C ASP A 9 -15.90 -25.87 22.93
N LEU A 10 -15.40 -25.05 22.02
CA LEU A 10 -14.93 -25.47 20.70
C LEU A 10 -13.56 -26.17 20.73
N TYR A 11 -12.91 -26.21 21.89
CA TYR A 11 -11.63 -26.92 22.08
C TYR A 11 -11.79 -28.28 22.75
N GLU A 12 -12.97 -28.58 23.30
CA GLU A 12 -13.24 -29.84 23.97
C GLU A 12 -13.94 -30.83 23.03
N TYR A 13 -13.16 -31.72 22.42
CA TYR A 13 -13.65 -32.69 21.43
C TYR A 13 -14.89 -33.48 21.89
N LYS A 14 -14.90 -33.96 23.14
CA LYS A 14 -16.04 -34.72 23.70
C LYS A 14 -17.32 -33.88 23.80
N GLN A 15 -17.19 -32.58 24.06
CA GLN A 15 -18.34 -31.69 24.15
C GLN A 15 -18.90 -31.38 22.76
N ILE A 16 -18.03 -31.23 21.76
CA ILE A 16 -18.41 -31.03 20.35
C ILE A 16 -19.16 -32.25 19.84
N GLU A 17 -18.61 -33.46 20.00
CA GLU A 17 -19.21 -34.70 19.51
C GLU A 17 -20.63 -34.91 20.10
N ASN A 18 -20.78 -34.68 21.41
CA ASN A 18 -22.08 -34.78 22.07
C ASN A 18 -23.06 -33.70 21.61
N SER A 19 -22.59 -32.47 21.39
CA SER A 19 -23.43 -31.37 20.91
C SER A 19 -23.87 -31.58 19.46
N CYS A 20 -22.99 -32.08 18.59
CA CYS A 20 -23.32 -32.44 17.22
C CYS A 20 -24.46 -33.45 17.16
N LYS A 21 -24.42 -34.51 17.98
CA LYS A 21 -25.50 -35.51 18.07
C LYS A 21 -26.84 -34.88 18.46
N VAL A 22 -26.85 -34.04 19.49
CA VAL A 22 -28.06 -33.34 19.96
C VAL A 22 -28.62 -32.38 18.91
N ILE A 23 -27.75 -31.64 18.22
CA ILE A 23 -28.13 -30.70 17.15
C ILE A 23 -28.69 -31.46 15.95
N ALA A 24 -28.00 -32.53 15.52
CA ALA A 24 -28.39 -33.37 14.40
C ALA A 24 -29.79 -33.99 14.61
N GLU A 25 -30.06 -34.53 15.80
CA GLU A 25 -31.35 -35.14 16.13
C GLU A 25 -32.49 -34.12 16.15
N LYS A 26 -32.33 -32.99 16.84
CA LYS A 26 -33.41 -32.01 17.00
C LYS A 26 -33.68 -31.16 15.76
N LEU A 27 -32.65 -30.90 14.96
CA LEU A 27 -32.76 -30.13 13.71
C LEU A 27 -32.91 -31.03 12.48
N GLN A 28 -32.88 -32.36 12.65
CA GLN A 28 -32.93 -33.35 11.57
C GLN A 28 -31.84 -33.11 10.50
N LEU A 29 -30.63 -32.83 10.97
CA LEU A 29 -29.46 -32.57 10.14
C LEU A 29 -28.49 -33.75 10.22
N ASN A 30 -27.57 -33.82 9.25
CA ASN A 30 -26.49 -34.80 9.27
C ASN A 30 -25.41 -34.35 10.29
N SER A 31 -25.04 -35.25 11.22
CA SER A 31 -24.07 -34.98 12.28
C SER A 31 -22.68 -34.60 11.75
N ASP A 32 -22.20 -35.24 10.68
CA ASP A 32 -20.89 -34.98 10.09
C ASP A 32 -20.83 -33.57 9.47
N ARG A 33 -21.95 -33.10 8.90
CA ARG A 33 -22.06 -31.72 8.39
C ARG A 33 -22.02 -30.70 9.52
N VAL A 34 -22.74 -30.97 10.62
CA VAL A 34 -22.72 -30.08 11.80
C VAL A 34 -21.32 -30.00 12.40
N GLU A 35 -20.59 -31.11 12.44
CA GLU A 35 -19.20 -31.14 12.91
C GLU A 35 -18.27 -30.34 11.99
N ALA A 36 -18.38 -30.50 10.67
CA ALA A 36 -17.60 -29.71 9.70
C ALA A 36 -17.87 -28.20 9.80
N ASP A 37 -19.14 -27.81 9.99
CA ASP A 37 -19.53 -26.41 10.18
C ASP A 37 -18.98 -25.85 11.49
N LEU A 38 -19.01 -26.63 12.58
CA LEU A 38 -18.41 -26.24 13.86
C LEU A 38 -16.89 -26.11 13.77
N MET A 39 -16.19 -27.01 13.06
CA MET A 39 -14.76 -26.88 12.79
C MET A 39 -14.45 -25.60 12.00
N THR A 40 -15.26 -25.30 10.98
CA THR A 40 -15.15 -24.06 10.19
C THR A 40 -15.35 -22.83 11.08
N LEU A 41 -16.37 -22.86 11.96
CA LEU A 41 -16.63 -21.79 12.92
C LEU A 41 -15.47 -21.61 13.89
N THR A 42 -14.88 -22.69 14.40
CA THR A 42 -13.68 -22.63 15.26
C THR A 42 -12.55 -21.90 14.55
N SER A 43 -12.25 -22.29 13.31
CA SER A 43 -11.20 -21.63 12.51
C SER A 43 -11.48 -20.14 12.30
N LEU A 44 -12.74 -19.77 11.99
CA LEU A 44 -13.14 -18.36 11.84
C LEU A 44 -13.01 -17.57 13.16
N LEU A 45 -13.35 -18.18 14.29
CA LEU A 45 -13.23 -17.56 15.61
C LEU A 45 -11.78 -17.41 16.05
N GLU A 46 -10.91 -18.37 15.73
CA GLU A 46 -9.47 -18.28 15.95
C GLU A 46 -8.86 -17.15 15.15
N GLN A 47 -9.15 -17.08 13.84
CA GLN A 47 -8.74 -15.97 12.99
C GLN A 47 -9.22 -14.61 13.54
N TYR A 48 -10.47 -14.55 14.01
CA TYR A 48 -11.01 -13.34 14.64
C TYR A 48 -10.25 -12.97 15.93
N ARG A 49 -9.92 -13.95 16.77
CA ARG A 49 -9.22 -13.76 18.05
C ARG A 49 -7.76 -13.35 17.84
N ASP A 50 -7.08 -13.95 16.88
CA ASP A 50 -5.69 -13.61 16.53
C ASP A 50 -5.63 -12.21 15.92
N LYS A 51 -6.59 -11.85 15.06
CA LYS A 51 -6.76 -10.48 14.57
C LYS A 51 -6.98 -9.49 15.71
N GLN A 52 -7.79 -9.82 16.71
CA GLN A 52 -8.00 -9.00 17.91
C GLN A 52 -6.72 -8.87 18.76
N GLN A 53 -5.98 -9.97 18.99
CA GLN A 53 -4.73 -9.96 19.75
C GLN A 53 -3.65 -9.17 19.02
N TYR A 54 -3.53 -9.30 17.70
CA TYR A 54 -2.64 -8.47 16.89
C TYR A 54 -3.05 -7.00 16.97
N GLN A 55 -4.34 -6.66 16.81
CA GLN A 55 -4.81 -5.28 16.99
C GLN A 55 -4.52 -4.73 18.39
N THR A 56 -4.51 -5.60 19.41
CA THR A 56 -4.19 -5.23 20.80
C THR A 56 -2.67 -5.04 20.97
N LYS A 57 -1.83 -5.93 20.41
CA LYS A 57 -0.36 -5.76 20.38
C LYS A 57 0.06 -4.55 19.55
N ALA A 58 -0.54 -4.30 18.39
CA ALA A 58 -0.34 -3.11 17.57
C ALA A 58 -0.86 -1.82 18.24
N LYS A 59 -1.80 -1.91 19.19
CA LYS A 59 -2.16 -0.78 20.09
C LYS A 59 -1.14 -0.56 21.20
N HIS A 60 -0.40 -1.59 21.60
CA HIS A 60 0.64 -1.54 22.63
C HIS A 60 2.04 -1.17 22.08
N GLU A 61 2.31 -1.39 20.80
CA GLU A 61 3.36 -0.65 20.10
C GLU A 61 3.01 0.84 20.21
N SER A 62 3.91 1.61 20.83
CA SER A 62 3.67 2.99 21.21
C SER A 62 3.26 3.82 19.99
N LYS A 63 1.94 4.04 19.80
CA LYS A 63 1.45 5.02 18.83
C LYS A 63 2.14 6.34 19.17
N ILE A 64 2.96 6.84 18.25
CA ILE A 64 3.70 8.08 18.43
C ILE A 64 2.70 9.16 18.83
N GLN A 65 2.82 9.66 20.06
CA GLN A 65 1.92 10.68 20.57
C GLN A 65 2.30 12.01 19.92
N ILE A 66 1.45 12.46 19.01
CA ILE A 66 1.62 13.76 18.36
C ILE A 66 1.16 14.85 19.34
N PRO A 67 1.97 15.88 19.63
CA PRO A 67 1.55 16.99 20.48
C PRO A 67 0.28 17.67 19.95
N THR A 68 -0.61 18.08 20.84
CA THR A 68 -1.91 18.70 20.48
C THR A 68 -1.77 19.93 19.56
N SER A 69 -0.72 20.74 19.76
CA SER A 69 -0.40 21.87 18.90
C SER A 69 -0.10 21.43 17.46
N THR A 70 0.72 20.39 17.29
CA THR A 70 1.05 19.80 15.98
C THR A 70 -0.18 19.17 15.33
N VAL A 71 -1.02 18.47 16.10
CA VAL A 71 -2.29 17.92 15.58
C VAL A 71 -3.16 19.03 14.99
N THR A 72 -3.29 20.15 15.70
CA THR A 72 -4.10 21.29 15.25
C THR A 72 -3.57 21.88 13.95
N GLN A 73 -2.24 22.08 13.85
CA GLN A 73 -1.59 22.57 12.64
C GLN A 73 -1.76 21.63 11.45
N CYS A 74 -1.59 20.32 11.65
CA CYS A 74 -1.78 19.32 10.60
C CYS A 74 -3.24 19.27 10.13
N ILE A 75 -4.23 19.27 11.03
CA ILE A 75 -5.65 19.29 10.65
C ILE A 75 -5.99 20.59 9.91
N GLN A 76 -5.47 21.73 10.36
CA GLN A 76 -5.67 23.00 9.67
C GLN A 76 -5.12 22.95 8.24
N PHE A 77 -3.94 22.38 8.04
CA PHE A 77 -3.35 22.17 6.72
C PHE A 77 -4.19 21.21 5.85
N LEU A 78 -4.60 20.06 6.40
CA LEU A 78 -5.41 19.06 5.69
C LEU A 78 -6.81 19.56 5.28
N LYS A 79 -7.29 20.65 5.89
CA LYS A 79 -8.54 21.32 5.52
C LYS A 79 -8.38 22.39 4.44
N GLN A 80 -7.16 22.72 4.02
CA GLN A 80 -6.93 23.76 3.03
C GLN A 80 -7.35 23.32 1.63
N GLU A 81 -7.95 24.25 0.88
CA GLU A 81 -8.20 24.07 -0.55
C GLU A 81 -6.91 23.81 -1.31
N LYS A 82 -7.02 23.08 -2.43
CA LYS A 82 -5.89 22.67 -3.27
C LYS A 82 -4.81 21.90 -2.50
N LEU A 83 -5.24 21.03 -1.60
CA LEU A 83 -4.36 20.26 -0.71
C LEU A 83 -3.28 19.49 -1.47
N ILE A 84 -3.62 18.87 -2.61
CA ILE A 84 -2.67 18.10 -3.43
C ILE A 84 -1.57 18.98 -4.00
N GLU A 85 -1.89 20.18 -4.50
CA GLU A 85 -0.90 21.17 -4.96
C GLU A 85 0.02 21.60 -3.81
N ARG A 86 -0.55 21.91 -2.64
CA ARG A 86 0.21 22.32 -1.44
C ARG A 86 1.11 21.21 -0.91
N LEU A 87 0.63 19.98 -0.90
CA LEU A 87 1.45 18.80 -0.60
C LEU A 87 2.60 18.70 -1.60
N ASN A 88 2.33 18.87 -2.90
CA ASN A 88 3.35 18.83 -3.93
C ASN A 88 4.45 19.89 -3.74
N GLU A 89 4.08 21.11 -3.35
CA GLU A 89 5.04 22.16 -2.98
C GLU A 89 5.92 21.77 -1.79
N LEU A 90 5.33 21.24 -0.72
CA LEU A 90 6.07 20.78 0.45
C LEU A 90 6.98 19.58 0.14
N ILE A 91 6.51 18.64 -0.68
CA ILE A 91 7.30 17.50 -1.15
C ILE A 91 8.53 17.99 -1.92
N GLY A 92 8.38 19.00 -2.80
CA GLY A 92 9.53 19.61 -3.47
C GLY A 92 10.54 20.20 -2.49
N LYS A 93 10.05 20.94 -1.49
CA LYS A 93 10.88 21.52 -0.42
C LYS A 93 11.51 20.48 0.51
N SER A 94 11.06 19.21 0.48
CA SER A 94 11.66 18.11 1.24
C SER A 94 12.91 17.50 0.59
N GLY A 95 13.32 18.00 -0.58
CA GLY A 95 14.59 17.64 -1.22
C GLY A 95 14.47 16.84 -2.52
N ILE A 96 13.35 17.00 -3.24
CA ILE A 96 13.14 16.52 -4.62
C ILE A 96 13.12 17.74 -5.55
N ILE A 97 14.09 17.80 -6.46
CA ILE A 97 14.22 18.87 -7.46
C ILE A 97 13.50 18.44 -8.74
N GLY A 98 12.68 19.33 -9.30
CA GLY A 98 11.84 18.97 -10.45
C GLY A 98 10.84 17.86 -10.10
N GLU A 99 10.65 16.92 -11.03
CA GLU A 99 9.85 15.70 -10.83
C GLU A 99 8.43 15.98 -10.31
N GLN A 100 7.81 17.09 -10.74
CA GLN A 100 6.60 17.62 -10.10
C GLN A 100 5.43 16.63 -10.16
N THR A 101 5.21 15.99 -11.30
CA THR A 101 4.17 14.97 -11.50
C THR A 101 4.56 13.67 -10.80
N ASN A 102 5.80 13.21 -10.99
CA ASN A 102 6.29 11.94 -10.43
C ASN A 102 6.30 11.93 -8.90
N ARG A 103 6.74 13.02 -8.26
CA ARG A 103 6.82 13.09 -6.80
C ARG A 103 5.45 13.08 -6.12
N ILE A 104 4.45 13.76 -6.70
CA ILE A 104 3.09 13.73 -6.14
C ILE A 104 2.41 12.38 -6.41
N LEU A 105 2.59 11.80 -7.60
CA LEU A 105 2.13 10.45 -7.93
C LEU A 105 2.66 9.42 -6.93
N LEU A 106 3.98 9.39 -6.72
CA LEU A 106 4.63 8.48 -5.78
C LEU A 106 4.20 8.71 -4.33
N PHE A 107 3.98 9.97 -3.93
CA PHE A 107 3.47 10.28 -2.60
C PHE A 107 2.05 9.74 -2.38
N ILE A 108 1.15 9.92 -3.35
CA ILE A 108 -0.21 9.40 -3.31
C ILE A 108 -0.18 7.88 -3.20
N ILE A 109 0.61 7.21 -4.04
CA ILE A 109 0.83 5.75 -3.99
C ILE A 109 1.34 5.32 -2.62
N ALA A 110 2.42 5.94 -2.13
CA ALA A 110 3.02 5.62 -0.84
C ALA A 110 2.03 5.75 0.32
N SER A 111 1.20 6.79 0.31
CA SER A 111 0.22 7.08 1.37
C SER A 111 -0.95 6.08 1.45
N SER A 112 -1.10 5.21 0.46
CA SER A 112 -2.18 4.20 0.42
C SER A 112 -1.95 3.02 1.37
N TYR A 113 -0.73 2.86 1.92
CA TYR A 113 -0.30 1.66 2.66
C TYR A 113 -1.23 1.17 3.78
N LYS A 114 -2.04 2.06 4.35
CA LYS A 114 -3.00 1.76 5.45
C LYS A 114 -4.46 1.95 5.05
N MET A 115 -4.74 2.00 3.74
CA MET A 115 -6.06 2.23 3.17
C MET A 115 -6.62 0.92 2.59
N PRO A 116 -7.95 0.81 2.41
CA PRO A 116 -8.56 -0.42 1.90
C PRO A 116 -8.08 -0.83 0.51
N ASP A 117 -7.83 0.15 -0.37
CA ASP A 117 -7.33 -0.07 -1.72
C ASP A 117 -5.87 0.42 -1.78
N THR A 118 -4.90 -0.48 -1.57
CA THR A 118 -3.48 -0.13 -1.63
C THR A 118 -2.96 0.01 -3.06
N LEU A 119 -1.94 0.83 -3.23
CA LEU A 119 -1.34 1.14 -4.52
C LEU A 119 0.15 0.75 -4.56
N HIS A 120 0.62 0.46 -5.77
CA HIS A 120 2.00 0.05 -6.01
C HIS A 120 2.63 0.90 -7.10
N GLY A 121 3.89 1.28 -6.94
CA GLY A 121 4.63 2.11 -7.88
C GLY A 121 5.98 1.48 -8.24
N LEU A 122 6.31 1.52 -9.52
CA LEU A 122 7.58 1.07 -10.07
C LEU A 122 8.27 2.25 -10.76
N ILE A 123 9.41 2.65 -10.20
CA ILE A 123 10.22 3.77 -10.67
C ILE A 123 11.28 3.21 -11.62
N GLN A 124 11.24 3.65 -12.87
CA GLN A 124 12.10 3.19 -13.96
C GLN A 124 13.04 4.32 -14.42
N GLY A 125 14.22 3.94 -14.90
CA GLY A 125 15.25 4.85 -15.38
C GLY A 125 16.64 4.21 -15.36
N SER A 126 17.62 4.86 -15.96
CA SER A 126 18.99 4.40 -16.07
C SER A 126 19.75 4.41 -14.73
N SER A 127 20.85 3.66 -14.62
CA SER A 127 21.68 3.71 -13.41
C SER A 127 22.21 5.13 -13.18
N GLY A 128 22.06 5.65 -11.97
CA GLY A 128 22.45 7.02 -11.63
C GLY A 128 21.40 8.11 -11.94
N SER A 129 20.27 7.79 -12.57
CA SER A 129 19.25 8.79 -12.93
C SER A 129 18.50 9.44 -11.76
N GLY A 130 18.67 8.92 -10.53
CA GLY A 130 18.03 9.48 -9.33
C GLY A 130 16.80 8.71 -8.82
N LYS A 131 16.45 7.56 -9.42
CA LYS A 131 15.36 6.68 -8.94
C LYS A 131 15.37 6.43 -7.43
N THR A 132 16.52 5.98 -6.92
CA THR A 132 16.69 5.65 -5.50
C THR A 132 16.58 6.89 -4.61
N ARG A 133 16.97 8.07 -5.11
CA ARG A 133 16.79 9.34 -4.40
C ARG A 133 15.31 9.68 -4.29
N LEU A 134 14.55 9.55 -5.39
CA LEU A 134 13.11 9.78 -5.41
C LEU A 134 12.37 8.84 -4.45
N LEU A 135 12.66 7.53 -4.52
CA LEU A 135 12.12 6.53 -3.59
C LEU A 135 12.46 6.86 -2.13
N LYS A 136 13.73 7.19 -1.83
CA LYS A 136 14.17 7.51 -0.47
C LYS A 136 13.43 8.71 0.09
N VAL A 137 13.38 9.82 -0.63
CA VAL A 137 12.72 11.04 -0.13
C VAL A 137 11.24 10.78 0.10
N ILE A 138 10.51 10.20 -0.86
CA ILE A 138 9.08 9.88 -0.69
C ILE A 138 8.86 8.93 0.49
N SER A 139 9.68 7.88 0.64
CA SER A 139 9.56 6.95 1.76
C SER A 139 9.81 7.61 3.11
N ASN A 140 10.61 8.68 3.17
CA ASN A 140 10.86 9.44 4.41
C ASN A 140 9.74 10.41 4.76
N LEU A 141 8.81 10.67 3.83
CA LEU A 141 7.61 11.45 4.10
C LEU A 141 6.49 10.61 4.74
N MET A 142 6.63 9.30 4.72
CA MET A 142 5.75 8.37 5.43
C MET A 142 6.26 8.14 6.87
N PRO A 143 5.37 7.82 7.82
CA PRO A 143 5.77 7.52 9.20
C PRO A 143 6.77 6.37 9.24
N ASP A 144 7.94 6.56 9.87
CA ASP A 144 9.02 5.56 9.85
C ASP A 144 8.61 4.21 10.46
N GLU A 145 7.69 4.22 11.43
CA GLU A 145 7.11 3.01 12.01
C GLU A 145 6.36 2.15 10.98
N ASP A 146 5.89 2.74 9.89
CA ASP A 146 5.06 2.10 8.86
C ASP A 146 5.81 1.79 7.56
N VAL A 147 7.10 2.08 7.49
CA VAL A 147 7.92 1.86 6.28
C VAL A 147 8.93 0.74 6.51
N LYS A 148 9.02 -0.19 5.55
CA LYS A 148 10.09 -1.20 5.48
C LYS A 148 10.92 -0.95 4.23
N ARG A 149 12.20 -0.66 4.41
CA ARG A 149 13.14 -0.36 3.32
C ARG A 149 14.08 -1.56 3.12
N TYR A 150 14.13 -2.09 1.91
CA TYR A 150 14.92 -3.26 1.55
C TYR A 150 15.92 -2.91 0.45
N THR A 151 17.19 -3.14 0.73
CA THR A 151 18.29 -3.12 -0.26
C THR A 151 18.55 -4.51 -0.84
N ARG A 152 18.27 -5.55 -0.06
CA ARG A 152 18.38 -6.96 -0.44
C ARG A 152 17.43 -7.78 0.40
N VAL A 153 16.84 -8.81 -0.20
CA VAL A 153 15.92 -9.75 0.45
C VAL A 153 16.35 -11.18 0.11
N THR A 154 16.27 -12.10 1.07
CA THR A 154 16.54 -13.52 0.82
C THR A 154 15.26 -14.22 0.35
N ASP A 155 15.40 -15.33 -0.38
CA ASP A 155 14.30 -16.02 -1.07
C ASP A 155 13.07 -16.24 -0.18
N ASN A 156 13.30 -16.76 1.03
CA ASN A 156 12.22 -17.15 1.93
C ASN A 156 11.93 -16.13 3.03
N SER A 157 12.52 -14.93 3.03
CA SER A 157 12.34 -14.04 4.19
C SER A 157 10.93 -13.49 4.29
N PHE A 158 10.20 -13.33 3.18
CA PHE A 158 8.80 -12.88 3.22
C PHE A 158 7.89 -13.93 3.85
N TYR A 159 8.04 -15.20 3.49
CA TYR A 159 7.25 -16.33 4.00
C TYR A 159 7.55 -16.69 5.46
N ASN A 160 8.65 -16.18 6.01
CA ASN A 160 9.12 -16.47 7.36
C ASN A 160 8.91 -15.33 8.36
N GLN A 161 8.21 -14.26 7.97
CA GLN A 161 7.80 -13.22 8.91
C GLN A 161 6.63 -13.67 9.77
N ASP A 162 6.40 -12.95 10.87
CA ASP A 162 5.18 -13.08 11.65
C ASP A 162 3.95 -12.74 10.80
N GLU A 163 2.82 -13.39 11.09
CA GLU A 163 1.62 -13.35 10.25
C GLU A 163 1.15 -11.93 9.91
N TYR A 164 1.31 -10.98 10.82
CA TYR A 164 0.83 -9.61 10.63
C TYR A 164 1.96 -8.59 10.49
N PHE A 165 3.19 -9.04 10.19
CA PHE A 165 4.37 -8.17 10.14
C PHE A 165 4.26 -7.06 9.07
N PHE A 166 3.63 -7.36 7.93
CA PHE A 166 3.51 -6.43 6.80
C PHE A 166 2.20 -5.66 6.76
N VAL A 167 1.25 -5.96 7.63
CA VAL A 167 -0.07 -5.33 7.62
C VAL A 167 0.08 -3.82 7.82
N ASN A 168 -0.51 -3.06 6.89
CA ASN A 168 -0.42 -1.62 6.85
C ASN A 168 1.04 -1.12 6.81
N LYS A 169 1.88 -1.72 5.97
CA LYS A 169 3.26 -1.26 5.74
C LYS A 169 3.50 -0.85 4.29
N LEU A 170 4.30 0.20 4.12
CA LEU A 170 4.89 0.56 2.84
C LEU A 170 6.20 -0.19 2.65
N LEU A 171 6.26 -1.07 1.65
CA LEU A 171 7.49 -1.78 1.29
C LEU A 171 8.25 -1.01 0.21
N CYS A 172 9.48 -0.64 0.50
CA CYS A 172 10.35 0.11 -0.39
C CYS A 172 11.53 -0.75 -0.85
N PHE A 173 11.65 -1.01 -2.14
CA PHE A 173 12.72 -1.79 -2.75
C PHE A 173 13.64 -0.86 -3.55
N GLU A 174 14.88 -0.67 -3.07
CA GLU A 174 15.84 0.21 -3.75
C GLU A 174 16.29 -0.33 -5.11
N ASP A 175 16.23 -1.64 -5.28
CA ASP A 175 16.53 -2.35 -6.51
C ASP A 175 15.69 -3.63 -6.57
N LEU A 176 14.68 -3.66 -7.44
CA LEU A 176 13.82 -4.83 -7.66
C LEU A 176 14.55 -5.91 -8.47
N ASP A 177 15.47 -5.50 -9.36
CA ASP A 177 16.22 -6.41 -10.24
C ASP A 177 17.24 -7.23 -9.44
N GLY A 178 17.71 -6.70 -8.32
CA GLY A 178 18.57 -7.39 -7.37
C GLY A 178 17.83 -8.42 -6.50
N LEU A 179 16.49 -8.46 -6.52
CA LEU A 179 15.73 -9.51 -5.84
C LEU A 179 15.71 -10.78 -6.68
N LYS A 180 15.91 -11.91 -6.01
CA LYS A 180 15.71 -13.23 -6.62
C LYS A 180 14.24 -13.47 -6.94
N GLU A 181 13.98 -14.37 -7.88
CA GLU A 181 12.64 -14.62 -8.45
C GLU A 181 11.60 -14.99 -7.38
N ASP A 182 11.92 -15.88 -6.44
CA ASP A 182 11.01 -16.29 -5.36
C ASP A 182 10.58 -15.11 -4.47
N ALA A 183 11.51 -14.19 -4.20
CA ALA A 183 11.23 -12.98 -3.45
C ALA A 183 10.34 -12.01 -4.25
N GLN A 184 10.55 -11.90 -5.56
CA GLN A 184 9.68 -11.11 -6.44
C GLN A 184 8.27 -11.72 -6.51
N LEU A 185 8.15 -13.05 -6.58
CA LEU A 185 6.87 -13.76 -6.54
C LEU A 185 6.10 -13.48 -5.25
N ALA A 186 6.78 -13.53 -4.10
CA ALA A 186 6.18 -13.19 -2.81
C ALA A 186 5.65 -11.74 -2.79
N VAL A 187 6.41 -10.79 -3.35
CA VAL A 187 5.95 -9.40 -3.46
C VAL A 187 4.71 -9.30 -4.35
N ARG A 188 4.69 -9.94 -5.53
CA ARG A 188 3.54 -9.94 -6.46
C ARG A 188 2.28 -10.51 -5.81
N GLU A 189 2.44 -11.56 -5.03
CA GLU A 189 1.34 -12.23 -4.34
C GLU A 189 0.76 -11.33 -3.23
N LEU A 190 1.62 -10.68 -2.43
CA LEU A 190 1.17 -9.66 -1.46
C LEU A 190 0.47 -8.47 -2.11
N GLN A 191 0.91 -8.05 -3.30
CA GLN A 191 0.26 -6.96 -4.06
C GLN A 191 -1.13 -7.36 -4.60
N SER A 192 -1.34 -8.63 -4.93
CA SER A 192 -2.55 -9.09 -5.61
C SER A 192 -3.60 -9.63 -4.64
N ASN A 193 -3.15 -10.42 -3.66
CA ASN A 193 -4.02 -11.21 -2.79
C ASN A 193 -3.87 -10.85 -1.30
N GLU A 194 -2.94 -9.94 -0.96
CA GLU A 194 -2.68 -9.49 0.42
C GLU A 194 -2.34 -10.63 1.39
N ILE A 195 -1.94 -11.79 0.91
CA ILE A 195 -1.66 -12.96 1.74
C ILE A 195 -0.63 -13.86 1.07
N LEU A 196 0.29 -14.41 1.88
CA LEU A 196 1.20 -15.48 1.52
C LEU A 196 0.88 -16.67 2.41
N ILE A 197 0.62 -17.82 1.82
CA ILE A 197 0.43 -19.08 2.54
C ILE A 197 1.48 -20.06 2.05
N THR A 198 2.26 -20.63 2.96
CA THR A 198 3.29 -21.61 2.64
C THR A 198 3.17 -22.83 3.54
N SER A 199 3.20 -24.01 2.93
CA SER A 199 3.33 -25.27 3.67
C SER A 199 4.80 -25.51 4.01
N THR A 200 5.12 -25.70 5.28
CA THR A 200 6.49 -25.88 5.75
C THR A 200 6.56 -26.83 6.95
N SER A 201 7.77 -27.27 7.28
CA SER A 201 8.02 -28.09 8.46
C SER A 201 8.13 -27.19 9.70
N ILE A 202 7.20 -27.33 10.64
CA ILE A 202 7.24 -26.63 11.93
C ILE A 202 7.85 -27.56 12.96
N LYS A 203 8.88 -27.07 13.67
CA LYS A 203 9.45 -27.79 14.81
C LYS A 203 8.66 -27.41 16.06
N GLU A 204 7.95 -28.38 16.61
CA GLU A 204 7.24 -28.22 17.87
C GLU A 204 8.23 -28.08 19.04
N ALA A 205 7.76 -27.51 20.16
CA ALA A 205 8.56 -27.41 21.39
C ALA A 205 9.03 -28.80 21.91
N SER A 206 8.32 -29.86 21.54
CA SER A 206 8.65 -31.27 21.81
C SER A 206 9.85 -31.79 21.01
N GLY A 207 10.34 -31.05 20.01
CA GLY A 207 11.37 -31.47 19.07
C GLY A 207 10.85 -32.28 17.87
N LYS A 208 9.56 -32.64 17.85
CA LYS A 208 8.90 -33.28 16.72
C LYS A 208 8.75 -32.29 15.55
N ILE A 209 9.01 -32.77 14.34
CA ILE A 209 8.78 -32.01 13.11
C ILE A 209 7.42 -32.45 12.55
N SER A 210 6.51 -31.51 12.40
CA SER A 210 5.20 -31.71 11.77
C SER A 210 5.05 -30.75 10.58
N GLY A 211 4.28 -31.16 9.58
CA GLY A 211 3.89 -30.25 8.50
C GLY A 211 2.91 -29.22 9.06
N GLY A 212 3.10 -27.96 8.72
CA GLY A 212 2.22 -26.87 9.10
C GLY A 212 2.21 -25.77 8.05
N GLU A 213 1.32 -24.81 8.22
CA GLU A 213 1.22 -23.66 7.32
C GLU A 213 1.75 -22.41 8.00
N ARG A 214 2.51 -21.60 7.25
CA ARG A 214 2.87 -20.24 7.61
C ARG A 214 2.06 -19.29 6.75
N THR A 215 1.34 -18.40 7.42
CA THR A 215 0.58 -17.33 6.78
C THR A 215 1.27 -16.01 7.07
N VAL A 216 1.37 -15.14 6.07
CA VAL A 216 1.82 -13.75 6.19
C VAL A 216 0.81 -12.86 5.46
N ARG A 217 0.35 -11.80 6.10
CA ARG A 217 -0.74 -10.95 5.63
C ARG A 217 -0.30 -9.53 5.33
N GLY A 218 -0.94 -8.95 4.33
CA GLY A 218 -1.09 -7.53 4.08
C GLY A 218 -2.39 -6.98 4.69
N PRO A 219 -2.89 -5.83 4.20
CA PRO A 219 -2.48 -5.15 2.97
C PRO A 219 -1.09 -4.49 3.06
N ILE A 220 -0.45 -4.32 1.91
CA ILE A 220 0.80 -3.56 1.74
C ILE A 220 0.63 -2.51 0.65
N ALA A 221 1.31 -1.37 0.74
CA ALA A 221 1.66 -0.60 -0.44
C ALA A 221 3.13 -0.87 -0.79
N SER A 222 3.54 -0.58 -2.03
CA SER A 222 4.94 -0.76 -2.39
C SER A 222 5.48 0.28 -3.36
N LEU A 223 6.72 0.70 -3.15
CA LEU A 223 7.53 1.42 -4.13
C LEU A 223 8.78 0.62 -4.46
N ALA A 224 9.07 0.43 -5.74
CA ALA A 224 10.25 -0.29 -6.19
C ALA A 224 10.99 0.50 -7.26
N CYS A 225 12.31 0.39 -7.32
CA CYS A 225 13.09 0.89 -8.45
C CYS A 225 13.53 -0.26 -9.36
N THR A 226 13.59 -0.01 -10.66
CA THR A 226 14.09 -0.94 -11.68
C THR A 226 14.97 -0.20 -12.68
N THR A 227 15.94 -0.93 -13.23
CA THR A 227 16.77 -0.48 -14.36
C THR A 227 16.36 -1.12 -15.68
N ARG A 228 15.50 -2.14 -15.65
CA ARG A 228 15.06 -2.85 -16.86
C ARG A 228 13.97 -2.08 -17.58
N GLY A 229 14.19 -1.82 -18.87
CA GLY A 229 13.20 -1.31 -19.84
C GLY A 229 12.00 -2.25 -19.95
N GLU A 230 12.31 -3.53 -20.20
CA GLU A 230 11.39 -4.66 -20.22
C GLU A 230 11.17 -5.18 -18.80
N VAL A 231 10.32 -4.50 -18.04
CA VAL A 231 9.84 -5.06 -16.77
C VAL A 231 8.87 -6.20 -17.11
N TYR A 232 9.00 -7.34 -16.42
CA TYR A 232 8.01 -8.43 -16.47
C TYR A 232 6.59 -7.86 -16.50
N GLU A 233 5.83 -8.22 -17.54
CA GLU A 233 4.46 -7.74 -17.79
C GLU A 233 3.55 -7.82 -16.57
N ASP A 234 3.79 -8.81 -15.71
CA ASP A 234 3.07 -9.01 -14.48
C ASP A 234 3.26 -7.84 -13.49
N ASN A 235 4.49 -7.38 -13.27
CA ASN A 235 4.77 -6.26 -12.36
C ASN A 235 4.13 -4.96 -12.87
N VAL A 236 4.23 -4.69 -14.18
CA VAL A 236 3.71 -3.46 -14.83
C VAL A 236 2.19 -3.37 -14.72
N SER A 237 1.51 -4.51 -14.81
CA SER A 237 0.04 -4.52 -14.77
C SER A 237 -0.55 -4.23 -13.38
N ARG A 238 0.23 -4.42 -12.31
CA ARG A 238 -0.19 -4.25 -10.90
C ARG A 238 0.31 -2.94 -10.28
N SER A 239 1.32 -2.32 -10.89
CA SER A 239 1.94 -1.08 -10.40
C SER A 239 1.77 0.07 -11.38
N PHE A 240 1.75 1.31 -10.90
CA PHE A 240 2.01 2.47 -11.76
C PHE A 240 3.46 2.44 -12.20
N LEU A 241 3.71 2.69 -13.49
CA LEU A 241 5.06 2.84 -14.04
C LEU A 241 5.39 4.32 -14.07
N ILE A 242 6.52 4.70 -13.46
CA ILE A 242 6.98 6.08 -13.33
C ILE A 242 8.38 6.15 -13.93
N ALA A 243 8.52 6.81 -15.07
CA ALA A 243 9.82 7.09 -15.67
C ALA A 243 10.42 8.37 -15.06
N VAL A 244 11.68 8.30 -14.61
CA VAL A 244 12.43 9.45 -14.10
C VAL A 244 12.78 10.41 -15.24
N ASP A 245 12.80 11.71 -14.96
CA ASP A 245 13.20 12.74 -15.93
C ASP A 245 14.74 12.79 -16.05
N GLU A 246 15.26 12.26 -17.15
CA GLU A 246 16.70 12.21 -17.45
C GLU A 246 17.15 13.35 -18.38
N SER A 247 16.34 14.41 -18.51
CA SER A 247 16.64 15.52 -19.42
C SER A 247 17.88 16.29 -18.98
N LYS A 248 18.51 16.98 -19.94
CA LYS A 248 19.66 17.85 -19.65
C LYS A 248 19.26 18.98 -18.71
N GLU A 249 18.08 19.56 -18.90
CA GLU A 249 17.54 20.64 -18.07
C GLU A 249 17.33 20.19 -16.63
N GLN A 250 16.77 19.00 -16.43
CA GLN A 250 16.61 18.41 -15.10
C GLN A 250 17.96 18.10 -14.45
N THR A 251 18.89 17.53 -15.21
CA THR A 251 20.25 17.26 -14.74
C THR A 251 20.95 18.55 -14.26
N GLN A 252 20.85 19.65 -15.01
CA GLN A 252 21.42 20.94 -14.62
C GLN A 252 20.80 21.50 -13.33
N ARG A 253 19.46 21.42 -13.19
CA ARG A 253 18.77 21.84 -11.97
C ARG A 253 19.25 21.05 -10.75
N ILE A 254 19.46 19.74 -10.90
CA ILE A 254 19.97 18.88 -9.83
C ILE A 254 21.42 19.26 -9.46
N ILE A 255 22.31 19.44 -10.45
CA ILE A 255 23.71 19.82 -10.20
C ILE A 255 23.79 21.17 -9.49
N GLN A 256 23.02 22.17 -9.93
CA GLN A 256 22.97 23.47 -9.28
C GLN A 256 22.57 23.33 -7.81
N TYR A 257 21.51 22.60 -7.52
CA TYR A 257 21.06 22.37 -6.14
C TYR A 257 22.11 21.63 -5.28
N GLN A 258 22.82 20.66 -5.84
CA GLN A 258 23.91 19.95 -5.15
C GLN A 258 25.07 20.90 -4.83
N ASN A 259 25.41 21.80 -5.76
CA ASN A 259 26.45 22.81 -5.57
C ASN A 259 26.05 23.82 -4.49
N GLU A 260 24.83 24.34 -4.53
CA GLU A 260 24.29 25.25 -3.50
C GLU A 260 24.25 24.59 -2.12
N THR A 261 23.90 23.31 -2.05
CA THR A 261 23.93 22.53 -0.81
C THR A 261 25.35 22.38 -0.28
N SER A 262 26.30 22.08 -1.16
CA SER A 262 27.72 21.91 -0.79
C SER A 262 28.39 23.23 -0.39
N ALA A 263 27.92 24.34 -0.97
CA ALA A 263 28.31 25.70 -0.60
C ALA A 263 27.66 26.20 0.71
N GLY A 264 26.78 25.40 1.34
CA GLY A 264 26.09 25.78 2.57
C GLY A 264 24.96 26.80 2.39
N LEU A 265 24.52 27.05 1.15
CA LEU A 265 23.43 27.98 0.84
C LEU A 265 22.04 27.38 1.11
N ILE A 266 21.95 26.05 1.22
CA ILE A 266 20.72 25.33 1.49
C ILE A 266 20.79 24.67 2.87
N ASP A 267 19.89 25.08 3.76
CA ASP A 267 19.72 24.44 5.06
C ASP A 267 18.81 23.21 4.95
N LYS A 268 19.35 22.04 5.34
CA LYS A 268 18.61 20.77 5.38
C LYS A 268 17.70 20.66 6.62
N THR A 269 17.79 21.58 7.57
CA THR A 269 16.96 21.58 8.78
C THR A 269 15.49 21.79 8.42
N GLU A 270 15.19 22.69 7.49
CA GLU A 270 13.84 22.92 6.99
C GLU A 270 13.27 21.69 6.29
N GLN A 271 14.09 20.96 5.51
CA GLN A 271 13.67 19.70 4.87
C GLN A 271 13.19 18.68 5.92
N LYS A 272 13.94 18.52 7.00
CA LYS A 272 13.57 17.61 8.10
C LYS A 272 12.29 18.03 8.80
N LYS A 273 12.10 19.34 9.04
CA LYS A 273 10.86 19.87 9.64
C LYS A 273 9.66 19.59 8.74
N ILE A 274 9.80 19.80 7.44
CA ILE A 274 8.75 19.54 6.45
C ILE A 274 8.43 18.04 6.41
N SER A 275 9.45 17.18 6.36
CA SER A 275 9.24 15.73 6.42
C SER A 275 8.49 15.31 7.67
N ALA A 276 8.90 15.77 8.86
CA ALA A 276 8.21 15.47 10.11
C ALA A 276 6.76 15.99 10.12
N PHE A 277 6.51 17.18 9.56
CA PHE A 277 5.17 17.73 9.41
C PHE A 277 4.28 16.88 8.50
N ILE A 278 4.78 16.46 7.34
CA ILE A 278 4.06 15.59 6.41
C ILE A 278 3.79 14.22 7.05
N GLN A 279 4.77 13.61 7.72
CA GLN A 279 4.58 12.35 8.43
C GLN A 279 3.44 12.46 9.45
N ASN A 280 3.39 13.56 10.21
CA ASN A 280 2.31 13.81 11.17
C ASN A 280 0.96 14.00 10.48
N CYS A 281 0.90 14.67 9.32
CA CYS A 281 -0.31 14.74 8.51
C CYS A 281 -0.78 13.33 8.10
N ILE A 282 0.14 12.48 7.62
CA ILE A 282 -0.17 11.10 7.24
C ILE A 282 -0.67 10.30 8.45
N ARG A 283 -0.05 10.42 9.64
CA ARG A 283 -0.54 9.74 10.86
C ARG A 283 -1.99 10.08 11.20
N LEU A 284 -2.43 11.31 10.93
CA LEU A 284 -3.80 11.77 11.19
C LEU A 284 -4.83 11.33 10.16
N LEU A 285 -4.41 10.82 9.00
CA LEU A 285 -5.32 10.25 8.02
C LEU A 285 -5.90 8.93 8.53
N LYS A 286 -7.21 8.78 8.40
CA LYS A 286 -7.93 7.55 8.73
C LYS A 286 -8.28 6.77 7.45
N PRO A 287 -8.32 5.43 7.53
CA PRO A 287 -8.87 4.62 6.46
C PRO A 287 -10.37 4.86 6.33
N TYR A 288 -10.83 5.03 5.09
CA TYR A 288 -12.24 5.13 4.74
C TYR A 288 -12.50 4.31 3.48
N GLU A 289 -13.68 3.70 3.42
CA GLU A 289 -14.25 3.34 2.12
C GLU A 289 -14.66 4.61 1.38
N VAL A 290 -14.47 4.60 0.06
CA VAL A 290 -14.78 5.74 -0.80
C VAL A 290 -15.77 5.32 -1.87
N ILE A 291 -16.81 6.12 -2.05
CA ILE A 291 -17.78 6.00 -3.13
C ILE A 291 -17.48 7.07 -4.17
N ASN A 292 -17.21 6.63 -5.40
CA ASN A 292 -17.10 7.50 -6.56
C ASN A 292 -18.45 7.55 -7.30
N PRO A 293 -19.29 8.60 -7.11
CA PRO A 293 -20.58 8.71 -7.80
C PRO A 293 -20.44 8.92 -9.31
N TYR A 294 -19.24 9.24 -9.79
CA TYR A 294 -18.93 9.47 -11.20
C TYR A 294 -18.29 8.26 -11.88
N ALA A 295 -18.11 7.13 -11.18
CA ALA A 295 -17.45 5.92 -11.69
C ALA A 295 -18.00 5.46 -13.06
N HIS A 296 -19.33 5.48 -13.22
CA HIS A 296 -20.04 5.07 -14.43
C HIS A 296 -19.88 6.03 -15.63
N LYS A 297 -19.27 7.20 -15.43
CA LYS A 297 -19.05 8.21 -16.48
C LYS A 297 -17.61 8.20 -16.99
N ILE A 298 -16.72 7.45 -16.34
CA ILE A 298 -15.33 7.34 -16.75
C ILE A 298 -15.24 6.35 -17.90
N LYS A 299 -14.58 6.77 -18.99
CA LYS A 299 -14.26 5.92 -20.14
C LYS A 299 -12.78 6.05 -20.40
N LEU A 300 -12.08 4.92 -20.36
CA LEU A 300 -10.70 4.83 -20.77
C LEU A 300 -10.61 4.67 -22.29
N PRO A 301 -9.49 5.07 -22.93
CA PRO A 301 -9.25 4.81 -24.36
C PRO A 301 -9.32 3.32 -24.66
N GLU A 302 -9.95 2.94 -25.78
CA GLU A 302 -10.13 1.52 -26.17
C GLU A 302 -8.79 0.86 -26.53
N GLU A 303 -7.83 1.66 -26.98
CA GLU A 303 -6.47 1.27 -27.36
C GLU A 303 -5.59 0.96 -26.14
N ALA A 304 -6.05 1.27 -24.92
CA ALA A 304 -5.24 1.07 -23.72
C ALA A 304 -5.02 -0.41 -23.42
N HIS A 305 -3.75 -0.82 -23.31
CA HIS A 305 -3.40 -2.17 -22.90
C HIS A 305 -3.97 -2.49 -21.50
N LYS A 306 -4.52 -3.70 -21.35
CA LYS A 306 -5.03 -4.23 -20.07
C LYS A 306 -6.06 -3.29 -19.41
N ILE A 307 -6.99 -2.76 -20.20
CA ILE A 307 -8.02 -1.75 -19.81
C ILE A 307 -8.76 -2.06 -18.50
N ARG A 308 -9.00 -3.35 -18.19
CA ARG A 308 -9.65 -3.77 -16.92
C ARG A 308 -8.80 -3.39 -15.70
N ARG A 309 -7.53 -3.78 -15.68
CA ARG A 309 -6.59 -3.47 -14.59
C ARG A 309 -6.31 -1.98 -14.53
N LEU A 310 -6.20 -1.32 -15.69
CA LEU A 310 -6.04 0.13 -15.74
C LEU A 310 -7.23 0.85 -15.10
N ASN A 311 -8.46 0.42 -15.37
CA ASN A 311 -9.65 0.97 -14.75
C ASN A 311 -9.65 0.78 -13.23
N GLU A 312 -9.31 -0.42 -12.75
CA GLU A 312 -9.19 -0.68 -11.30
C GLU A 312 -8.15 0.25 -10.65
N LEU A 313 -6.95 0.35 -11.24
CA LEU A 313 -5.89 1.24 -10.75
C LEU A 313 -6.34 2.71 -10.73
N TYR A 314 -7.00 3.18 -11.79
CA TYR A 314 -7.51 4.55 -11.86
C TYR A 314 -8.55 4.80 -10.75
N GLN A 315 -9.51 3.89 -10.56
CA GLN A 315 -10.50 4.04 -9.49
C GLN A 315 -9.84 4.06 -8.11
N SER A 316 -8.91 3.15 -7.82
CA SER A 316 -8.17 3.13 -6.56
C SER A 316 -7.36 4.40 -6.34
N PHE A 317 -6.79 4.97 -7.42
CA PHE A 317 -6.08 6.24 -7.35
C PHE A 317 -7.00 7.42 -7.00
N VAL A 318 -8.18 7.51 -7.64
CA VAL A 318 -9.21 8.52 -7.32
C VAL A 318 -9.65 8.39 -5.86
N LYS A 319 -9.88 7.15 -5.39
CA LYS A 319 -10.23 6.90 -3.99
C LYS A 319 -9.12 7.39 -3.05
N GLN A 320 -7.86 7.13 -3.37
CA GLN A 320 -6.74 7.59 -2.56
C GLN A 320 -6.65 9.12 -2.50
N ILE A 321 -6.89 9.82 -3.61
CA ILE A 321 -6.96 11.29 -3.62
C ILE A 321 -8.10 11.78 -2.72
N CYS A 322 -9.29 11.16 -2.80
CA CYS A 322 -10.41 11.47 -1.91
C CYS A 322 -10.06 11.25 -0.43
N ILE A 323 -9.31 10.19 -0.09
CA ILE A 323 -8.86 9.88 1.27
C ILE A 323 -7.85 10.92 1.77
N LEU A 324 -6.92 11.39 0.93
CA LEU A 324 -6.03 12.50 1.27
C LEU A 324 -6.83 13.78 1.58
N ASN A 325 -7.92 14.01 0.85
CA ASN A 325 -8.85 15.11 1.05
C ASN A 325 -9.94 14.82 2.12
N GLN A 326 -9.83 13.77 2.94
CA GLN A 326 -10.91 13.33 3.85
C GLN A 326 -11.44 14.40 4.82
N TYR A 327 -10.65 15.42 5.14
CA TYR A 327 -11.06 16.53 6.00
C TYR A 327 -11.89 17.61 5.29
N GLN A 328 -12.01 17.52 3.97
CA GLN A 328 -12.77 18.41 3.10
C GLN A 328 -13.98 17.70 2.47
N ARG A 329 -13.95 16.37 2.39
CA ARG A 329 -14.97 15.55 1.73
C ARG A 329 -16.14 15.22 2.65
N LYS A 330 -17.32 15.10 2.04
CA LYS A 330 -18.53 14.68 2.72
C LYS A 330 -18.55 13.16 2.90
N GLN A 331 -19.27 12.72 3.93
CA GLN A 331 -19.56 11.32 4.16
C GLN A 331 -21.03 11.03 3.82
N ASP A 332 -21.30 9.82 3.34
CA ASP A 332 -22.66 9.32 3.20
C ASP A 332 -23.24 8.83 4.55
N LYS A 333 -24.48 8.34 4.53
CA LYS A 333 -25.15 7.84 5.74
C LYS A 333 -24.48 6.59 6.35
N GLN A 334 -23.61 5.91 5.61
CA GLN A 334 -22.88 4.72 6.03
C GLN A 334 -21.47 5.05 6.53
N GLY A 335 -21.08 6.34 6.53
CA GLY A 335 -19.77 6.80 6.97
C GLY A 335 -18.67 6.69 5.90
N ARG A 336 -19.04 6.44 4.64
CA ARG A 336 -18.09 6.34 3.52
C ARG A 336 -17.84 7.73 2.93
N LEU A 337 -16.60 8.02 2.53
CA LEU A 337 -16.28 9.27 1.86
C LEU A 337 -16.88 9.31 0.45
N ILE A 338 -17.34 10.47 0.02
CA ILE A 338 -17.87 10.68 -1.32
C ILE A 338 -16.84 11.47 -2.13
N ALA A 339 -16.36 10.87 -3.22
CA ALA A 339 -15.44 11.54 -4.13
C ALA A 339 -16.15 12.69 -4.88
N GLU A 340 -15.43 13.80 -5.06
CA GLU A 340 -15.89 14.97 -5.81
C GLU A 340 -15.23 15.01 -7.20
N LYS A 341 -15.72 15.88 -8.10
CA LYS A 341 -15.20 15.92 -9.49
C LYS A 341 -13.73 16.32 -9.53
N GLU A 342 -13.33 17.15 -8.57
CA GLU A 342 -11.98 17.64 -8.36
C GLU A 342 -11.00 16.48 -8.08
N ASP A 343 -11.43 15.41 -7.41
CA ASP A 343 -10.59 14.23 -7.18
C ASP A 343 -10.30 13.50 -8.49
N LEU A 344 -11.31 13.39 -9.37
CA LEU A 344 -11.17 12.76 -10.69
C LEU A 344 -10.30 13.62 -11.62
N GLN A 345 -10.48 14.94 -11.61
CA GLN A 345 -9.67 15.86 -12.39
C GLN A 345 -8.20 15.76 -11.97
N THR A 346 -7.93 15.81 -10.66
CA THR A 346 -6.59 15.67 -10.11
C THR A 346 -5.97 14.31 -10.49
N ALA A 347 -6.76 13.24 -10.46
CA ALA A 347 -6.32 11.93 -10.90
C ALA A 347 -5.91 11.93 -12.38
N CYS A 348 -6.74 12.51 -13.25
CA CYS A 348 -6.44 12.61 -14.68
C CYS A 348 -5.18 13.44 -14.93
N ASP A 349 -5.04 14.60 -14.28
CA ASP A 349 -3.91 15.50 -14.48
C ASP A 349 -2.57 14.85 -14.07
N ILE A 350 -2.57 14.09 -12.97
CA ILE A 350 -1.38 13.41 -12.46
C ILE A 350 -1.07 12.14 -13.28
N LEU A 351 -2.10 11.38 -13.65
CA LEU A 351 -1.93 10.09 -14.32
C LEU A 351 -1.75 10.20 -15.82
N PHE A 352 -2.01 11.35 -16.45
CA PHE A 352 -1.96 11.50 -17.91
C PHE A 352 -0.67 10.91 -18.50
N ASP A 353 0.50 11.32 -18.00
CA ASP A 353 1.78 10.84 -18.51
C ASP A 353 2.04 9.35 -18.18
N SER A 354 1.65 8.88 -16.99
CA SER A 354 1.84 7.48 -16.57
C SER A 354 0.90 6.51 -17.30
N ILE A 355 -0.32 6.95 -17.61
CA ILE A 355 -1.29 6.18 -18.41
C ILE A 355 -0.78 6.10 -19.85
N VAL A 356 -0.31 7.21 -20.43
CA VAL A 356 0.26 7.20 -21.78
C VAL A 356 1.44 6.22 -21.88
N LEU A 357 2.30 6.14 -20.87
CA LEU A 357 3.39 5.14 -20.81
C LEU A 357 2.90 3.68 -20.74
N LYS A 358 1.65 3.41 -20.35
CA LYS A 358 1.05 2.07 -20.37
C LYS A 358 0.31 1.74 -21.66
N VAL A 359 -0.01 2.75 -22.47
CA VAL A 359 -0.71 2.58 -23.75
C VAL A 359 0.29 2.33 -24.89
N ASP A 360 1.57 2.68 -24.70
CA ASP A 360 2.63 2.58 -25.71
C ASP A 360 3.62 1.43 -25.39
N GLU A 361 4.23 0.85 -26.43
CA GLU A 361 5.25 -0.22 -26.31
C GLU A 361 6.66 0.34 -26.01
N LEU A 362 6.84 1.65 -26.10
CA LEU A 362 8.14 2.31 -25.90
C LEU A 362 8.43 2.54 -24.42
N ASP A 363 9.60 2.08 -23.95
CA ASP A 363 10.05 2.39 -22.59
C ASP A 363 10.35 3.89 -22.40
N GLY A 364 10.36 4.35 -21.14
CA GLY A 364 10.50 5.77 -20.83
C GLY A 364 11.80 6.40 -21.34
N SER A 365 12.91 5.64 -21.34
CA SER A 365 14.21 6.10 -21.86
C SER A 365 14.21 6.26 -23.37
N LEU A 366 13.61 5.32 -24.10
CA LEU A 366 13.52 5.34 -25.56
C LEU A 366 12.60 6.47 -26.03
N ARG A 367 11.52 6.73 -25.30
CA ARG A 367 10.63 7.87 -25.59
C ARG A 367 11.35 9.21 -25.45
N GLN A 368 12.15 9.38 -24.39
CA GLN A 368 12.90 10.61 -24.18
C GLN A 368 13.93 10.82 -25.31
N PHE A 369 14.62 9.75 -25.71
CA PHE A 369 15.51 9.78 -26.87
C PHE A 369 14.81 10.15 -28.19
N LEU A 370 13.56 9.75 -28.39
CA LEU A 370 12.78 10.02 -29.61
C LEU A 370 12.03 11.37 -29.59
N SER A 371 11.91 12.00 -28.42
CA SER A 371 11.22 13.29 -28.24
C SER A 371 12.16 14.49 -28.26
N ASP A 372 13.47 14.24 -28.13
CA ASP A 372 14.58 15.18 -28.38
C ASP A 372 14.96 15.16 -29.87
#